data_AF-A0A453E482-F1
#
_entry.id   AF-A0A453E482-F1
#
_cell.length_a   1.000
_cell.length_b   1.000
_cell.length_c   1.000
_cell.angle_alpha   90.00
_cell.angle_beta   90.00
_cell.angle_gamma   90.00
#
_symmetry.space_group_name_H-M   'P 1'
#
loop_
_entity.id
_entity.type
_entity.pdbx_description
1 polymer ?
#
loop_
_entity_poly.entity_id
_entity_poly.type
_entity_poly.pdbx_seq_one_letter_code
_entity_poly.pdbx_strand_id
1 'polypeptide(L)'
;MPLLTMVRFITPISTNRQSSAGVPKLPPTQITSCRTKLSAYYPFQHKRKTWKEYFGGPPCFNCLAEHIIDEVKLMDAKGAERYKFHNMNTGAEEFHKLLIACGASLTYATKEWVNNHYKWIVWKLASLERCYPTKAAGKFLTVANVLDELKYRYDREVNNGHRSAIKKILEGNALPSLMMVLCISAIYSHPDVHKLEAVGTDENENSIKNKSLLAAKRNMPAHIELTDGWYALEASLDVALSEQLQKRKLFIGQKLRIWGASLCGWTGPVSFHEASGTVKLMVHVNGSYRARWDDPLGFCKHVGPPLAFKCIKASGGRVPRTLVGVARIYPVLYKERLPDGSSIVRSERMERKALQLYHQRVSKIAEDIMSEQDENCASTDDSEEGAKICKMLEQAAEPEVMMAGLTSEQMISFSSYQAKQKEARQNEVAKKVENALEVAGLSSRDVTPFLKVRVTGLAH
;
A
#
# COMPACT_ATOMS: atom_id res chain seq x y z
N MET A 1 46.10 -18.53 4.64
CA MET A 1 46.14 -18.10 3.23
C MET A 1 45.23 -19.04 2.45
N PRO A 2 44.34 -18.58 1.56
CA PRO A 2 43.97 -17.18 1.28
C PRO A 2 43.10 -16.64 2.46
N LEU A 3 42.07 -15.78 2.38
CA LEU A 3 41.39 -15.01 1.31
C LEU A 3 40.93 -13.66 1.94
N LEU A 4 40.65 -12.63 1.12
CA LEU A 4 40.34 -11.27 1.61
C LEU A 4 38.83 -10.99 1.75
N THR A 5 38.48 -10.23 2.79
CA THR A 5 37.20 -9.55 2.94
C THR A 5 37.11 -8.31 2.04
N MET A 6 36.27 -8.36 1.01
CA MET A 6 35.93 -7.19 0.18
C MET A 6 34.71 -6.44 0.75
N VAL A 7 34.96 -5.42 1.56
CA VAL A 7 33.95 -4.43 1.96
C VAL A 7 33.69 -3.49 0.79
N ARG A 8 32.50 -3.55 0.18
CA ARG A 8 32.09 -2.58 -0.85
C ARG A 8 31.68 -1.25 -0.21
N PHE A 9 32.62 -0.30 -0.20
CA PHE A 9 32.34 1.12 -0.03
C PHE A 9 31.44 1.62 -1.18
N ILE A 10 30.44 2.45 -0.86
CA ILE A 10 29.69 3.24 -1.84
C ILE A 10 29.95 4.71 -1.52
N THR A 11 30.55 5.44 -2.46
CA THR A 11 30.69 6.91 -2.38
C THR A 11 29.78 7.60 -3.39
N PRO A 12 29.27 8.81 -3.09
CA PRO A 12 28.29 9.49 -3.91
C PRO A 12 28.96 10.32 -5.00
N ILE A 13 28.39 10.35 -6.21
CA ILE A 13 28.78 11.30 -7.25
C ILE A 13 27.54 12.04 -7.73
N SER A 14 27.48 13.34 -7.42
CA SER A 14 26.70 14.29 -8.18
C SER A 14 27.45 14.66 -9.46
N THR A 15 26.77 14.71 -10.59
CA THR A 15 27.26 15.47 -11.74
C THR A 15 26.11 16.12 -12.49
N ASN A 16 26.17 17.45 -12.55
CA ASN A 16 25.36 18.29 -13.39
C ASN A 16 26.24 18.69 -14.58
N ARG A 17 25.90 18.31 -15.83
CA ARG A 17 26.26 19.07 -17.05
C ARG A 17 25.66 18.52 -18.35
N GLN A 18 25.62 19.40 -19.35
CA GLN A 18 24.98 19.24 -20.67
C GLN A 18 25.98 18.75 -21.74
N SER A 19 25.49 17.93 -22.69
CA SER A 19 25.96 17.80 -24.09
C SER A 19 25.11 16.71 -24.78
N SER A 20 24.14 17.00 -25.66
CA SER A 20 24.25 17.42 -27.08
C SER A 20 24.50 16.29 -28.09
N ALA A 21 23.58 16.18 -29.06
CA ALA A 21 23.63 15.44 -30.34
C ALA A 21 23.51 13.89 -30.33
N GLY A 22 22.65 13.36 -31.21
CA GLY A 22 22.50 11.92 -31.46
C GLY A 22 21.06 11.40 -31.66
N VAL A 23 20.22 12.05 -32.48
CA VAL A 23 18.84 11.58 -32.77
C VAL A 23 18.78 10.88 -34.14
N PRO A 24 18.41 9.59 -34.21
CA PRO A 24 17.98 8.96 -35.45
C PRO A 24 16.62 9.52 -35.87
N LYS A 25 16.55 10.17 -37.05
CA LYS A 25 15.28 10.61 -37.64
C LYS A 25 14.51 9.41 -38.19
N LEU A 26 13.68 8.80 -37.36
CA LEU A 26 12.48 8.12 -37.87
C LEU A 26 11.51 9.18 -38.41
N PRO A 27 10.83 8.96 -39.56
CA PRO A 27 9.85 9.90 -40.05
C PRO A 27 8.71 10.05 -39.03
N PRO A 28 8.13 11.24 -38.85
CA PRO A 28 7.01 11.42 -37.94
C PRO A 28 5.80 10.68 -38.53
N THR A 29 5.51 9.49 -38.02
CA THR A 29 4.22 8.83 -38.22
C THR A 29 3.16 9.82 -37.76
N GLN A 30 2.40 10.40 -38.69
CA GLN A 30 1.36 11.36 -38.37
C GLN A 30 0.22 10.65 -37.65
N ILE A 31 0.33 10.55 -36.32
CA ILE A 31 -0.80 10.22 -35.47
C ILE A 31 -1.74 11.43 -35.53
N THR A 32 -2.72 11.34 -36.43
CA THR A 32 -3.84 12.27 -36.58
C THR A 32 -4.69 12.29 -35.32
N SER A 33 -4.18 12.96 -34.29
CA SER A 33 -4.85 13.18 -33.01
C SER A 33 -5.59 14.52 -33.02
N CYS A 34 -6.45 14.72 -34.02
CA CYS A 34 -7.53 15.71 -33.97
C CYS A 34 -8.58 15.31 -32.92
N ARG A 35 -8.15 15.23 -31.66
CA ARG A 35 -9.02 15.12 -30.50
C ARG A 35 -9.82 16.41 -30.40
N THR A 36 -11.11 16.35 -30.69
CA THR A 36 -12.00 17.51 -30.62
C THR A 36 -11.94 18.13 -29.23
N LYS A 37 -11.36 19.33 -29.14
CA LYS A 37 -11.34 20.13 -27.91
C LYS A 37 -12.76 20.62 -27.65
N LEU A 38 -13.36 20.22 -26.53
CA LEU A 38 -14.76 20.51 -26.22
C LEU A 38 -14.94 21.79 -25.39
N SER A 39 -14.02 22.08 -24.49
CA SER A 39 -14.11 23.16 -23.51
C SER A 39 -13.30 24.36 -23.97
N ALA A 40 -13.95 25.52 -24.13
CA ALA A 40 -13.24 26.79 -24.34
C ALA A 40 -12.22 27.08 -23.22
N TYR A 41 -12.51 26.65 -21.99
CA TYR A 41 -11.76 26.95 -20.78
C TYR A 41 -10.54 26.06 -20.51
N TYR A 42 -10.24 25.08 -21.36
CA TYR A 42 -9.10 24.17 -21.21
C TYR A 42 -8.06 24.30 -22.35
N PRO A 43 -6.75 24.42 -22.06
CA PRO A 43 -6.17 24.81 -20.77
C PRO A 43 -6.57 26.25 -20.41
N PHE A 44 -6.43 26.61 -19.13
CA PHE A 44 -6.77 27.95 -18.66
C PHE A 44 -5.88 29.02 -19.30
N GLN A 45 -6.47 29.96 -20.03
CA GLN A 45 -5.75 31.07 -20.68
C GLN A 45 -5.56 32.30 -19.78
N HIS A 46 -6.31 32.39 -18.67
CA HIS A 46 -6.30 33.54 -17.76
C HIS A 46 -5.80 33.19 -16.36
N LYS A 47 -5.28 34.19 -15.64
CA LYS A 47 -4.84 34.06 -14.25
C LYS A 47 -6.03 33.65 -13.36
N ARG A 48 -5.95 32.46 -12.77
CA ARG A 48 -6.99 31.92 -11.87
C ARG A 48 -7.00 32.67 -10.54
N LYS A 49 -8.21 32.89 -10.00
CA LYS A 49 -8.42 33.33 -8.61
C LYS A 49 -8.56 32.12 -7.69
N THR A 50 -8.15 32.25 -6.43
CA THR A 50 -8.48 31.26 -5.39
C THR A 50 -9.94 31.41 -4.93
N TRP A 51 -10.50 30.37 -4.29
CA TRP A 51 -11.84 30.44 -3.71
C TRP A 51 -11.95 31.56 -2.66
N LYS A 52 -10.88 31.77 -1.88
CA LYS A 52 -10.80 32.85 -0.88
C LYS A 52 -10.82 34.23 -1.54
N GLU A 53 -10.10 34.43 -2.65
CA GLU A 53 -10.13 35.70 -3.42
C GLU A 53 -11.50 35.98 -4.05
N TYR A 54 -12.19 34.97 -4.56
CA TYR A 54 -13.47 35.16 -5.25
C TYR A 54 -14.62 35.39 -4.25
N PHE A 55 -14.76 34.53 -3.24
CA PHE A 55 -15.86 34.62 -2.29
C PHE A 55 -15.59 35.56 -1.11
N GLY A 56 -14.33 35.71 -0.69
CA GLY A 56 -13.90 36.63 0.38
C GLY A 56 -13.81 36.00 1.77
N GLY A 57 -14.33 34.78 1.96
CA GLY A 57 -14.38 34.11 3.26
C GLY A 57 -14.75 32.62 3.14
N PRO A 58 -14.83 31.91 4.29
CA PRO A 58 -15.33 30.54 4.33
C PRO A 58 -16.81 30.43 3.94
N PRO A 59 -17.30 29.25 3.55
CA PRO A 59 -18.71 29.02 3.23
C PRO A 59 -19.58 29.24 4.46
N CYS A 60 -20.62 30.06 4.32
CA CYS A 60 -21.64 30.26 5.35
C CYS A 60 -22.99 29.70 4.86
N PHE A 61 -23.43 28.60 5.44
CA PHE A 61 -24.75 28.05 5.14
C PHE A 61 -25.83 28.89 5.83
N ASN A 62 -26.67 29.56 5.04
CA ASN A 62 -27.84 30.26 5.54
C ASN A 62 -29.11 29.63 4.96
N CYS A 63 -29.81 28.83 5.77
CA CYS A 63 -31.03 28.14 5.37
C CYS A 63 -32.19 29.11 5.02
N LEU A 64 -32.13 30.35 5.51
CA LEU A 64 -33.13 31.41 5.28
C LEU A 64 -32.94 32.15 3.94
N ALA A 65 -32.07 31.65 3.04
CA ALA A 65 -31.96 32.19 1.70
C ALA A 65 -33.21 31.82 0.86
N GLU A 66 -34.21 32.69 0.87
CA GLU A 66 -35.50 32.53 0.16
C GLU A 66 -35.34 32.25 -1.35
N HIS A 67 -34.26 32.76 -1.95
CA HIS A 67 -33.98 32.70 -3.38
C HIS A 67 -33.39 31.34 -3.86
N ILE A 68 -33.36 30.31 -3.00
CA ILE A 68 -32.81 28.99 -3.33
C ILE A 68 -33.90 27.92 -3.14
N ILE A 69 -34.06 27.06 -4.14
CA ILE A 69 -35.01 25.93 -4.12
C ILE A 69 -34.61 24.93 -3.02
N ASP A 70 -35.58 24.40 -2.28
CA ASP A 70 -35.31 23.52 -1.13
C ASP A 70 -34.54 22.23 -1.49
N GLU A 71 -34.77 21.69 -2.69
CA GLU A 71 -33.97 20.60 -3.26
C GLU A 71 -32.47 20.93 -3.27
N VAL A 72 -32.09 22.17 -3.58
CA VAL A 72 -30.69 22.65 -3.64
C VAL A 72 -30.15 22.94 -2.24
N LYS A 73 -30.99 23.47 -1.33
CA LYS A 73 -30.62 23.72 0.09
C LYS A 73 -30.18 22.41 0.77
N LEU A 74 -30.91 21.32 0.55
CA LEU A 74 -30.69 20.02 1.21
C LEU A 74 -29.84 19.03 0.39
N MET A 75 -29.33 19.43 -0.78
CA MET A 75 -28.66 18.51 -1.71
C MET A 75 -27.37 17.88 -1.17
N ASP A 76 -27.42 16.58 -0.88
CA ASP A 76 -26.23 15.74 -0.69
C ASP A 76 -25.70 15.19 -2.03
N ALA A 77 -24.66 14.36 -1.98
CA ALA A 77 -24.09 13.76 -3.19
C ALA A 77 -25.06 12.78 -3.88
N LYS A 78 -25.99 12.17 -3.14
CA LYS A 78 -26.97 11.19 -3.68
C LYS A 78 -28.16 11.89 -4.34
N GLY A 79 -28.59 13.03 -3.81
CA GLY A 79 -29.56 13.93 -4.42
C GLY A 79 -29.02 14.55 -5.70
N ALA A 80 -27.75 15.00 -5.70
CA ALA A 80 -27.10 15.55 -6.89
C ALA A 80 -27.01 14.58 -8.07
N GLU A 81 -26.84 13.27 -7.80
CA GLU A 81 -26.84 12.21 -8.81
C GLU A 81 -28.20 12.07 -9.53
N ARG A 82 -29.30 12.35 -8.82
CA ARG A 82 -30.68 12.21 -9.29
C ARG A 82 -31.33 13.54 -9.70
N TYR A 83 -30.64 14.65 -9.51
CA TYR A 83 -31.13 15.99 -9.76
C TYR A 83 -31.51 16.17 -11.23
N LYS A 84 -32.57 16.94 -11.47
CA LYS A 84 -33.01 17.33 -12.81
C LYS A 84 -33.37 18.80 -12.81
N PHE A 85 -33.05 19.50 -13.88
CA PHE A 85 -33.46 20.90 -14.06
C PHE A 85 -34.94 20.95 -14.49
N HIS A 86 -35.83 21.38 -13.58
CA HIS A 86 -37.30 21.35 -13.75
C HIS A 86 -37.78 21.98 -15.06
N ASN A 87 -37.19 23.10 -15.48
CA ASN A 87 -37.59 23.83 -16.68
C ASN A 87 -37.58 22.97 -17.97
N MET A 88 -36.72 21.96 -18.05
CA MET A 88 -36.46 21.19 -19.28
C MET A 88 -36.36 19.66 -19.03
N ASN A 89 -36.72 19.18 -17.82
CA ASN A 89 -36.53 17.79 -17.35
C ASN A 89 -35.10 17.24 -17.59
N THR A 90 -34.10 18.12 -17.63
CA THR A 90 -32.72 17.79 -18.04
C THR A 90 -31.98 17.14 -16.88
N GLY A 91 -31.73 15.83 -16.97
CA GLY A 91 -30.86 15.07 -16.06
C GLY A 91 -29.61 14.56 -16.77
N ALA A 92 -28.82 13.73 -16.07
CA ALA A 92 -27.53 13.22 -16.56
C ALA A 92 -27.59 12.55 -17.96
N GLU A 93 -28.68 11.85 -18.29
CA GLU A 93 -28.88 11.24 -19.62
C GLU A 93 -28.97 12.27 -20.75
N GLU A 94 -29.59 13.42 -20.51
CA GLU A 94 -29.66 14.51 -21.48
C GLU A 94 -28.31 15.23 -21.58
N PHE A 95 -27.58 15.39 -20.47
CA PHE A 95 -26.19 15.89 -20.50
C PHE A 95 -25.26 14.96 -21.28
N HIS A 96 -25.47 13.64 -21.24
CA HIS A 96 -24.73 12.69 -22.08
C HIS A 96 -25.01 12.95 -23.57
N LYS A 97 -26.28 13.11 -23.98
CA LYS A 97 -26.63 13.47 -25.38
C LYS A 97 -26.01 14.82 -25.79
N LEU A 98 -26.10 15.84 -24.94
CA LEU A 98 -25.52 17.17 -25.20
C LEU A 98 -23.99 17.12 -25.35
N LEU A 99 -23.30 16.31 -24.53
CA LEU A 99 -21.85 16.14 -24.59
C LEU A 99 -21.41 15.43 -25.88
N ILE A 100 -22.14 14.39 -26.30
CA ILE A 100 -21.96 13.71 -27.60
C ILE A 100 -22.18 14.71 -28.75
N ALA A 101 -23.27 15.49 -28.72
CA ALA A 101 -23.57 16.51 -29.73
C ALA A 101 -22.52 17.63 -29.83
N CYS A 102 -21.77 17.89 -28.75
CA CYS A 102 -20.62 18.80 -28.75
C CYS A 102 -19.36 18.18 -29.39
N GLY A 103 -19.37 16.90 -29.79
CA GLY A 103 -18.25 16.20 -30.40
C GLY A 103 -17.47 15.24 -29.49
N ALA A 104 -18.02 14.86 -28.33
CA ALA A 104 -17.41 13.84 -27.47
C ALA A 104 -17.58 12.43 -28.07
N SER A 105 -16.58 11.57 -27.90
CA SER A 105 -16.66 10.19 -28.37
C SER A 105 -17.48 9.32 -27.42
N LEU A 106 -18.45 8.58 -27.98
CA LEU A 106 -19.31 7.63 -27.27
C LEU A 106 -18.52 6.54 -26.52
N THR A 107 -17.32 6.19 -26.98
CA THR A 107 -16.48 5.16 -26.34
C THR A 107 -15.88 5.61 -25.00
N TYR A 108 -15.67 6.92 -24.82
CA TYR A 108 -15.03 7.48 -23.63
C TYR A 108 -16.01 8.27 -22.75
N ALA A 109 -16.97 8.98 -23.36
CA ALA A 109 -18.06 9.65 -22.65
C ALA A 109 -19.21 8.66 -22.37
N THR A 110 -18.93 7.54 -21.70
CA THR A 110 -19.98 6.55 -21.38
C THR A 110 -21.05 7.14 -20.48
N LYS A 111 -22.26 6.55 -20.48
CA LYS A 111 -23.35 6.94 -19.55
C LYS A 111 -22.87 6.97 -18.09
N GLU A 112 -22.09 5.98 -17.68
CA GLU A 112 -21.56 5.89 -16.31
C GLU A 112 -20.52 6.98 -16.00
N TRP A 113 -19.65 7.29 -16.96
CA TRP A 113 -18.68 8.40 -16.83
C TRP A 113 -19.41 9.75 -16.66
N VAL A 114 -20.45 9.99 -17.47
CA VAL A 114 -21.26 11.21 -17.38
C VAL A 114 -22.04 11.25 -16.06
N ASN A 115 -22.72 10.16 -15.67
CA ASN A 115 -23.47 10.09 -14.41
C ASN A 115 -22.59 10.39 -13.19
N ASN A 116 -21.40 9.76 -13.10
CA ASN A 116 -20.44 10.02 -12.02
C ASN A 116 -19.97 11.48 -12.01
N HIS A 117 -19.59 12.07 -13.14
CA HIS A 117 -19.10 13.45 -13.13
C HIS A 117 -20.21 14.49 -12.96
N TYR A 118 -21.41 14.23 -13.49
CA TYR A 118 -22.61 15.04 -13.29
C TYR A 118 -22.91 15.19 -11.79
N LYS A 119 -22.96 14.08 -11.05
CA LYS A 119 -23.10 14.04 -9.58
C LYS A 119 -22.15 15.01 -8.87
N TRP A 120 -20.85 14.94 -9.16
CA TRP A 120 -19.85 15.80 -8.51
C TRP A 120 -19.91 17.26 -8.95
N ILE A 121 -20.25 17.54 -10.21
CA ILE A 121 -20.41 18.91 -10.72
C ILE A 121 -21.64 19.56 -10.06
N VAL A 122 -22.80 18.90 -10.12
CA VAL A 122 -24.07 19.37 -9.55
C VAL A 122 -23.94 19.58 -8.04
N TRP A 123 -23.44 18.60 -7.30
CA TRP A 123 -23.28 18.73 -5.84
C TRP A 123 -22.39 19.91 -5.47
N LYS A 124 -21.30 20.12 -6.21
CA LYS A 124 -20.39 21.25 -6.02
C LYS A 124 -21.05 22.59 -6.36
N LEU A 125 -21.77 22.71 -7.48
CA LEU A 125 -22.43 23.96 -7.88
C LEU A 125 -23.57 24.32 -6.91
N ALA A 126 -24.42 23.35 -6.54
CA ALA A 126 -25.42 23.50 -5.48
C ALA A 126 -24.79 23.92 -4.13
N SER A 127 -23.63 23.35 -3.79
CA SER A 127 -22.87 23.73 -2.59
C SER A 127 -22.36 25.16 -2.64
N LEU A 128 -22.04 25.72 -3.81
CA LEU A 128 -21.61 27.10 -3.94
C LEU A 128 -22.78 28.08 -3.81
N GLU A 129 -23.94 27.77 -4.38
CA GLU A 129 -25.13 28.63 -4.27
C GLU A 129 -25.60 28.75 -2.82
N ARG A 130 -25.79 27.63 -2.12
CA ARG A 130 -26.29 27.63 -0.73
C ARG A 130 -25.31 28.19 0.31
N CYS A 131 -24.01 28.21 0.00
CA CYS A 131 -22.97 28.72 0.90
C CYS A 131 -22.55 30.17 0.61
N TYR A 132 -22.93 30.71 -0.55
CA TYR A 132 -22.62 32.09 -0.96
C TYR A 132 -23.79 32.74 -1.72
N PRO A 133 -25.03 32.73 -1.18
CA PRO A 133 -26.24 33.09 -1.92
C PRO A 133 -26.15 34.45 -2.63
N THR A 134 -25.60 35.47 -1.97
CA THR A 134 -25.44 36.84 -2.53
C THR A 134 -24.58 36.92 -3.79
N LYS A 135 -23.57 36.04 -3.92
CA LYS A 135 -22.67 35.99 -5.09
C LYS A 135 -23.06 34.91 -6.09
N ALA A 136 -23.66 33.82 -5.64
CA ALA A 136 -23.76 32.57 -6.39
C ALA A 136 -25.18 32.10 -6.75
N ALA A 137 -26.23 32.49 -6.01
CA ALA A 137 -27.58 31.98 -6.27
C ALA A 137 -28.06 32.27 -7.70
N GLY A 138 -28.57 31.24 -8.38
CA GLY A 138 -29.05 31.32 -9.77
C GLY A 138 -27.96 31.55 -10.83
N LYS A 139 -26.68 31.53 -10.46
CA LYS A 139 -25.54 31.86 -11.35
C LYS A 139 -24.57 30.70 -11.55
N PHE A 140 -24.57 29.71 -10.67
CA PHE A 140 -23.63 28.59 -10.68
C PHE A 140 -24.30 27.29 -11.13
N LEU A 141 -25.42 26.90 -10.52
CA LEU A 141 -26.15 25.68 -10.87
C LEU A 141 -27.05 25.95 -12.08
N THR A 142 -26.45 26.02 -13.26
CA THR A 142 -27.14 26.23 -14.54
C THR A 142 -26.78 25.13 -15.53
N VAL A 143 -27.66 24.87 -16.50
CA VAL A 143 -27.42 23.85 -17.56
C VAL A 143 -26.13 24.15 -18.33
N ALA A 144 -25.87 25.42 -18.65
CA ALA A 144 -24.66 25.85 -19.35
C ALA A 144 -23.38 25.52 -18.54
N ASN A 145 -23.34 25.89 -17.25
CA ASN A 145 -22.17 25.66 -16.40
C ASN A 145 -21.90 24.16 -16.18
N VAL A 146 -22.96 23.35 -16.02
CA VAL A 146 -22.81 21.89 -15.87
C VAL A 146 -22.23 21.27 -17.15
N LEU A 147 -22.73 21.68 -18.32
CA LEU A 147 -22.23 21.20 -19.61
C LEU A 147 -20.77 21.63 -19.85
N ASP A 148 -20.42 22.88 -19.54
CA ASP A 148 -19.05 23.37 -19.71
C ASP A 148 -18.05 22.73 -18.75
N GLU A 149 -18.47 22.34 -17.54
CA GLU A 149 -17.65 21.53 -16.65
C GLU A 149 -17.52 20.07 -17.11
N LEU A 150 -18.56 19.46 -17.70
CA LEU A 150 -18.46 18.13 -18.31
C LEU A 150 -17.47 18.14 -19.48
N LYS A 151 -17.57 19.13 -20.38
CA LYS A 151 -16.59 19.37 -21.46
C LYS A 151 -15.17 19.54 -20.90
N TYR A 152 -15.00 20.33 -19.85
CA TYR A 152 -13.70 20.54 -19.18
C TYR A 152 -13.12 19.23 -18.62
N ARG A 153 -13.95 18.40 -17.96
CA ARG A 153 -13.52 17.11 -17.44
C ARG A 153 -13.14 16.14 -18.55
N TYR A 154 -13.92 16.11 -19.63
CA TYR A 154 -13.63 15.28 -20.81
C TYR A 154 -12.31 15.69 -21.45
N ASP A 155 -12.09 16.98 -21.71
CA ASP A 155 -10.82 17.46 -22.25
C ASP A 155 -9.64 17.09 -21.35
N ARG A 156 -9.78 17.31 -20.05
CA ARG A 156 -8.69 17.10 -19.10
C ARG A 156 -8.35 15.62 -18.91
N GLU A 157 -9.35 14.76 -18.70
CA GLU A 157 -9.14 13.35 -18.40
C GLU A 157 -8.98 12.50 -19.67
N VAL A 158 -9.88 12.64 -20.64
CA VAL A 158 -9.90 11.81 -21.86
C VAL A 158 -8.94 12.37 -22.89
N ASN A 159 -9.10 13.64 -23.30
CA ASN A 159 -8.27 14.21 -24.36
C ASN A 159 -6.81 14.45 -23.92
N ASN A 160 -6.55 14.60 -22.61
CA ASN A 160 -5.22 14.92 -22.08
C ASN A 160 -4.68 13.92 -21.04
N GLY A 161 -5.39 12.82 -20.72
CA GLY A 161 -4.88 11.76 -19.83
C GLY A 161 -4.67 12.14 -18.36
N HIS A 162 -5.19 13.28 -17.89
CA HIS A 162 -4.99 13.72 -16.50
C HIS A 162 -5.91 12.95 -15.54
N ARG A 163 -5.31 12.00 -14.83
CA ARG A 163 -6.00 11.16 -13.83
C ARG A 163 -6.05 11.81 -12.45
N SER A 164 -7.18 11.65 -11.77
CA SER A 164 -7.41 12.15 -10.41
C SER A 164 -6.62 11.35 -9.35
N ALA A 165 -6.75 11.68 -8.06
CA ALA A 165 -6.01 10.99 -7.01
C ALA A 165 -6.48 9.55 -6.84
N ILE A 166 -7.79 9.34 -6.68
CA ILE A 166 -8.39 8.00 -6.54
C ILE A 166 -8.13 7.17 -7.80
N LYS A 167 -8.32 7.76 -9.00
CA LYS A 167 -8.07 7.07 -10.28
C LYS A 167 -6.61 6.61 -10.41
N LYS A 168 -5.63 7.47 -10.08
CA LYS A 168 -4.21 7.07 -10.06
C LYS A 168 -3.90 5.96 -9.05
N ILE A 169 -4.57 5.93 -7.91
CA ILE A 169 -4.37 4.91 -6.88
C ILE A 169 -4.90 3.54 -7.36
N LEU A 170 -6.14 3.51 -7.88
CA LEU A 170 -6.78 2.28 -8.35
C LEU A 170 -6.06 1.66 -9.57
N GLU A 171 -5.57 2.51 -10.48
CA GLU A 171 -4.75 2.11 -11.63
C GLU A 171 -3.28 1.79 -11.23
N GLY A 172 -2.90 1.75 -9.95
CA GLY A 172 -1.54 1.44 -9.50
C GLY A 172 -0.46 2.47 -9.87
N ASN A 173 -0.85 3.67 -10.32
CA ASN A 173 0.04 4.75 -10.75
C ASN A 173 0.42 5.72 -9.62
N ALA A 174 -0.11 5.54 -8.41
CA ALA A 174 0.26 6.29 -7.21
C ALA A 174 -0.01 5.47 -5.95
N LEU A 175 0.78 5.66 -4.88
CA LEU A 175 0.58 4.94 -3.63
C LEU A 175 -0.60 5.54 -2.82
N PRO A 176 -1.50 4.70 -2.25
CA PRO A 176 -2.56 5.16 -1.36
C PRO A 176 -2.02 5.80 -0.07
N SER A 177 -0.76 5.52 0.27
CA SER A 177 -0.09 6.08 1.44
C SER A 177 0.36 7.53 1.26
N LEU A 178 0.31 8.11 0.05
CA LEU A 178 0.64 9.52 -0.18
C LEU A 178 -0.39 10.45 0.46
N MET A 179 0.03 11.66 0.86
CA MET A 179 -0.88 12.61 1.48
C MET A 179 -1.85 13.20 0.45
N MET A 180 -3.15 13.14 0.75
CA MET A 180 -4.23 13.63 -0.09
C MET A 180 -5.33 14.30 0.74
N VAL A 181 -6.13 15.18 0.13
CA VAL A 181 -7.36 15.70 0.71
C VAL A 181 -8.55 15.09 -0.01
N LEU A 182 -9.42 14.41 0.72
CA LEU A 182 -10.69 13.86 0.24
C LEU A 182 -11.85 14.52 0.99
N CYS A 183 -13.05 14.48 0.41
CA CYS A 183 -14.29 14.98 1.00
C CYS A 183 -15.19 13.80 1.37
N ILE A 184 -15.85 13.84 2.54
CA ILE A 184 -16.86 12.85 2.91
C ILE A 184 -18.12 13.09 2.06
N SER A 185 -18.48 12.17 1.18
CA SER A 185 -19.65 12.28 0.30
C SER A 185 -20.87 11.51 0.80
N ALA A 186 -20.67 10.40 1.53
CA ALA A 186 -21.72 9.62 2.17
C ALA A 186 -21.22 8.95 3.46
N ILE A 187 -22.16 8.52 4.30
CA ILE A 187 -21.93 7.75 5.52
C ILE A 187 -22.85 6.52 5.46
N TYR A 188 -22.29 5.32 5.39
CA TYR A 188 -23.05 4.09 5.11
C TYR A 188 -23.39 3.29 6.36
N SER A 189 -22.45 3.15 7.29
CA SER A 189 -22.66 2.39 8.51
C SER A 189 -22.17 3.14 9.73
N HIS A 190 -23.06 3.25 10.70
CA HIS A 190 -22.81 3.68 12.06
C HIS A 190 -23.40 2.59 12.96
N PRO A 191 -22.62 1.89 13.80
CA PRO A 191 -23.18 1.02 14.82
C PRO A 191 -23.88 1.90 15.86
N ASP A 192 -25.17 2.15 15.61
CA ASP A 192 -26.06 3.04 16.37
C ASP A 192 -26.47 2.35 17.67
N VAL A 193 -25.64 2.47 18.70
CA VAL A 193 -25.83 1.80 20.00
C VAL A 193 -27.11 2.29 20.71
N HIS A 194 -27.53 3.54 20.45
CA HIS A 194 -28.62 4.19 21.18
C HIS A 194 -30.04 3.87 20.66
N LYS A 195 -30.19 3.15 19.55
CA LYS A 195 -31.52 2.75 19.04
C LYS A 195 -32.09 1.47 19.65
N LEU A 196 -31.33 0.76 20.49
CA LEU A 196 -31.81 -0.49 21.13
C LEU A 196 -32.31 -0.34 22.57
N GLU A 197 -32.09 0.78 23.24
CA GLU A 197 -32.59 0.99 24.62
C GLU A 197 -34.07 1.40 24.67
N ALA A 198 -34.71 1.60 23.50
CA ALA A 198 -36.10 2.05 23.36
C ALA A 198 -37.10 0.94 22.96
N VAL A 199 -36.68 -0.34 22.92
CA VAL A 199 -37.55 -1.47 22.53
C VAL A 199 -37.40 -2.64 23.50
N GLY A 200 -38.46 -2.93 24.25
CA GLY A 200 -38.67 -4.22 24.92
C GLY A 200 -38.22 -4.29 26.37
N THR A 201 -39.08 -3.85 27.29
CA THR A 201 -39.09 -4.37 28.66
C THR A 201 -39.72 -5.76 28.65
N ASP A 202 -38.95 -6.80 28.39
CA ASP A 202 -39.38 -8.20 28.54
C ASP A 202 -38.23 -9.03 29.11
N GLU A 203 -38.46 -9.62 30.30
CA GLU A 203 -37.48 -10.44 30.99
C GLU A 203 -37.44 -11.85 30.37
N ASN A 204 -36.33 -12.23 29.72
CA ASN A 204 -35.92 -13.64 29.57
C ASN A 204 -34.48 -13.82 29.06
N GLU A 205 -33.96 -15.05 29.15
CA GLU A 205 -32.55 -15.48 29.19
C GLU A 205 -31.59 -15.07 28.04
N ASN A 206 -32.01 -14.29 27.04
CA ASN A 206 -31.18 -13.90 25.88
C ASN A 206 -30.06 -12.87 26.19
N SER A 207 -29.86 -12.48 27.45
CA SER A 207 -28.93 -11.39 27.82
C SER A 207 -27.46 -11.64 27.39
N ILE A 208 -27.00 -12.89 27.40
CA ILE A 208 -25.61 -13.25 27.04
C ILE A 208 -25.38 -13.21 25.53
N LYS A 209 -26.30 -13.79 24.73
CA LYS A 209 -26.24 -13.72 23.26
C LYS A 209 -26.37 -12.28 22.76
N ASN A 210 -27.26 -11.49 23.37
CA ASN A 210 -27.44 -10.08 23.02
C ASN A 210 -26.20 -9.24 23.41
N LYS A 211 -25.57 -9.46 24.58
CA LYS A 211 -24.30 -8.82 24.93
C LYS A 211 -23.17 -9.18 23.96
N SER A 212 -23.07 -10.44 23.52
CA SER A 212 -22.08 -10.88 22.54
C SER A 212 -22.29 -10.24 21.16
N LEU A 213 -23.53 -10.22 20.65
CA LEU A 213 -23.87 -9.55 19.39
C LEU A 213 -23.69 -8.03 19.45
N LEU A 214 -23.96 -7.40 20.60
CA LEU A 214 -23.69 -5.97 20.82
C LEU A 214 -22.19 -5.67 20.87
N ALA A 215 -21.38 -6.54 21.47
CA ALA A 215 -19.93 -6.44 21.45
C ALA A 215 -19.37 -6.63 20.02
N ALA A 216 -19.86 -7.61 19.28
CA ALA A 216 -19.50 -7.83 17.87
C ALA A 216 -19.87 -6.63 16.99
N LYS A 217 -21.07 -6.03 17.17
CA LYS A 217 -21.50 -4.83 16.44
C LYS A 217 -20.70 -3.57 16.83
N ARG A 218 -20.23 -3.44 18.07
CA ARG A 218 -19.30 -2.36 18.48
C ARG A 218 -17.93 -2.46 17.83
N ASN A 219 -17.50 -3.68 17.47
CA ASN A 219 -16.20 -3.94 16.86
C ASN A 219 -16.19 -3.84 15.32
N MET A 220 -17.35 -3.63 14.67
CA MET A 220 -17.39 -3.39 13.23
C MET A 220 -16.89 -1.98 12.89
N PRO A 221 -15.93 -1.83 11.96
CA PRO A 221 -15.47 -0.53 11.52
C PRO A 221 -16.61 0.24 10.82
N ALA A 222 -16.70 1.54 11.08
CA ALA A 222 -17.66 2.38 10.37
C ALA A 222 -17.23 2.60 8.92
N HIS A 223 -18.19 2.58 7.99
CA HIS A 223 -17.95 2.80 6.56
C HIS A 223 -18.51 4.15 6.10
N ILE A 224 -17.68 4.90 5.38
CA ILE A 224 -18.01 6.18 4.76
C ILE A 224 -17.60 6.18 3.28
N GLU A 225 -18.09 7.13 2.49
CA GLU A 225 -17.61 7.37 1.12
C GLU A 225 -16.70 8.60 1.10
N LEU A 226 -15.55 8.51 0.44
CA LEU A 226 -14.58 9.59 0.29
C LEU A 226 -14.34 9.91 -1.19
N THR A 227 -14.53 11.18 -1.57
CA THR A 227 -14.34 11.67 -2.94
C THR A 227 -13.14 12.62 -3.09
N ASP A 228 -12.43 12.53 -4.21
CA ASP A 228 -11.45 13.54 -4.66
C ASP A 228 -12.05 14.61 -5.57
N GLY A 229 -13.39 14.63 -5.71
CA GLY A 229 -14.16 15.50 -6.60
C GLY A 229 -14.27 15.00 -8.05
N TRP A 230 -13.58 13.91 -8.41
CA TRP A 230 -13.67 13.24 -9.71
C TRP A 230 -14.32 11.87 -9.58
N TYR A 231 -13.92 11.13 -8.55
CA TYR A 231 -14.38 9.79 -8.23
C TYR A 231 -14.57 9.66 -6.72
N ALA A 232 -15.16 8.56 -6.26
CA ALA A 232 -15.32 8.30 -4.83
C ALA A 232 -15.08 6.82 -4.51
N LEU A 233 -14.48 6.56 -3.35
CA LEU A 233 -14.15 5.22 -2.90
C LEU A 233 -14.72 5.00 -1.49
N GLU A 234 -15.23 3.80 -1.24
CA GLU A 234 -15.64 3.43 0.12
C GLU A 234 -14.41 3.38 1.03
N ALA A 235 -14.53 3.89 2.25
CA ALA A 235 -13.47 3.91 3.23
C ALA A 235 -13.91 3.21 4.52
N SER A 236 -12.99 2.41 5.07
CA SER A 236 -13.13 1.73 6.35
C SER A 236 -12.37 2.52 7.42
N LEU A 237 -13.07 2.93 8.47
CA LEU A 237 -12.52 3.73 9.56
C LEU A 237 -12.00 2.84 10.68
N ASP A 238 -10.84 3.18 11.26
CA ASP A 238 -10.41 2.57 12.52
C ASP A 238 -11.38 2.88 13.68
N VAL A 239 -11.17 2.23 14.83
CA VAL A 239 -12.03 2.36 16.02
C VAL A 239 -12.11 3.83 16.48
N ALA A 240 -10.99 4.56 16.46
CA ALA A 240 -10.91 5.93 16.95
C ALA A 240 -11.59 6.95 16.03
N LEU A 241 -11.52 6.75 14.71
CA LEU A 241 -12.29 7.52 13.72
C LEU A 241 -13.77 7.14 13.73
N SER A 242 -14.10 5.87 13.94
CA SER A 242 -15.47 5.40 14.14
C SER A 242 -16.09 6.14 15.34
N GLU A 243 -15.40 6.22 16.48
CA GLU A 243 -15.84 7.07 17.61
C GLU A 243 -16.00 8.55 17.25
N GLN A 244 -15.14 9.13 16.40
CA GLN A 244 -15.31 10.54 15.99
C GLN A 244 -16.56 10.73 15.10
N LEU A 245 -16.89 9.72 14.28
CA LEU A 245 -18.15 9.67 13.54
C LEU A 245 -19.36 9.57 14.49
N GLN A 246 -19.30 8.68 15.50
CA GLN A 246 -20.34 8.59 16.53
C GLN A 246 -20.54 9.92 17.27
N LYS A 247 -19.44 10.61 17.60
CA LYS A 247 -19.43 11.94 18.23
C LYS A 247 -19.79 13.09 17.25
N ARG A 248 -20.31 12.78 16.05
CA ARG A 248 -20.71 13.70 14.98
C ARG A 248 -19.64 14.72 14.56
N LYS A 249 -18.36 14.40 14.80
CA LYS A 249 -17.22 15.27 14.43
C LYS A 249 -16.78 15.11 12.98
N LEU A 250 -17.20 13.99 12.35
CA LEU A 250 -17.12 13.71 10.92
C LEU A 250 -18.53 13.85 10.34
N PHE A 251 -18.67 14.55 9.21
CA PHE A 251 -19.97 14.84 8.58
C PHE A 251 -19.83 15.04 7.06
N ILE A 252 -20.94 14.86 6.33
CA ILE A 252 -20.97 14.98 4.85
C ILE A 252 -20.55 16.39 4.41
N GLY A 253 -19.70 16.48 3.40
CA GLY A 253 -19.09 17.73 2.92
C GLY A 253 -17.82 18.14 3.68
N GLN A 254 -17.46 17.46 4.77
CA GLN A 254 -16.19 17.72 5.47
C GLN A 254 -14.99 17.23 4.66
N LYS A 255 -13.97 18.08 4.54
CA LYS A 255 -12.68 17.70 3.94
C LYS A 255 -11.73 17.11 4.99
N LEU A 256 -11.19 15.94 4.69
CA LEU A 256 -10.18 15.25 5.48
C LEU A 256 -8.86 15.21 4.70
N ARG A 257 -7.77 15.57 5.37
CA ARG A 257 -6.40 15.36 4.90
C ARG A 257 -5.94 14.02 5.46
N ILE A 258 -5.69 13.07 4.57
CA ILE A 258 -5.39 11.68 4.89
C ILE A 258 -3.96 11.38 4.42
N TRP A 259 -3.20 10.69 5.27
CA TRP A 259 -1.81 10.31 5.00
C TRP A 259 -1.55 8.91 5.57
N GLY A 260 -0.88 8.03 4.82
CA GLY A 260 -0.59 6.67 5.26
C GLY A 260 -1.78 5.70 5.18
N ALA A 261 -2.79 6.01 4.35
CA ALA A 261 -3.86 5.07 4.03
C ALA A 261 -3.35 3.86 3.24
N SER A 262 -4.10 2.77 3.27
CA SER A 262 -3.87 1.57 2.46
C SER A 262 -5.15 1.14 1.75
N LEU A 263 -5.05 0.22 0.80
CA LEU A 263 -6.20 -0.40 0.16
C LEU A 263 -6.46 -1.78 0.76
N CYS A 264 -7.73 -2.12 0.93
CA CYS A 264 -8.22 -3.46 1.21
C CYS A 264 -8.99 -3.97 -0.02
N GLY A 265 -8.86 -5.26 -0.36
CA GLY A 265 -9.52 -5.86 -1.53
C GLY A 265 -8.87 -5.54 -2.89
N TRP A 266 -7.75 -4.82 -2.92
CA TRP A 266 -7.04 -4.46 -4.16
C TRP A 266 -5.99 -5.52 -4.53
N THR A 267 -6.18 -6.20 -5.66
CA THR A 267 -5.31 -7.26 -6.17
C THR A 267 -4.37 -6.82 -7.31
N GLY A 268 -4.60 -5.64 -7.89
CA GLY A 268 -3.80 -5.07 -8.98
C GLY A 268 -4.50 -3.87 -9.64
N PRO A 269 -3.88 -3.25 -10.67
CA PRO A 269 -4.48 -2.15 -11.40
C PRO A 269 -5.87 -2.49 -11.94
N VAL A 270 -6.89 -1.70 -11.57
CA VAL A 270 -8.29 -1.89 -11.96
C VAL A 270 -8.91 -0.57 -12.41
N SER A 271 -9.95 -0.64 -13.26
CA SER A 271 -10.73 0.54 -13.58
C SER A 271 -11.56 1.00 -12.36
N PHE A 272 -12.02 2.25 -12.38
CA PHE A 272 -12.86 2.79 -11.31
C PHE A 272 -14.14 1.99 -11.09
N HIS A 273 -14.75 1.49 -12.17
CA HIS A 273 -16.06 0.85 -12.14
C HIS A 273 -15.97 -0.56 -11.53
N GLU A 274 -14.91 -1.31 -11.87
CA GLU A 274 -14.59 -2.63 -11.30
C GLU A 274 -14.16 -2.57 -9.82
N ALA A 275 -13.54 -1.46 -9.41
CA ALA A 275 -13.13 -1.22 -8.03
C ALA A 275 -14.28 -0.88 -7.07
N SER A 276 -15.44 -0.51 -7.60
CA SER A 276 -16.59 -0.06 -6.81
C SER A 276 -17.18 -1.21 -5.98
N GLY A 277 -17.17 -1.07 -4.66
CA GLY A 277 -17.66 -2.08 -3.70
C GLY A 277 -16.69 -3.23 -3.40
N THR A 278 -15.67 -3.46 -4.24
CA THR A 278 -14.62 -4.46 -4.04
C THR A 278 -13.42 -3.89 -3.28
N VAL A 279 -12.97 -2.69 -3.67
CA VAL A 279 -11.81 -2.01 -3.09
C VAL A 279 -12.25 -0.99 -2.05
N LYS A 280 -11.64 -1.03 -0.86
CA LYS A 280 -11.91 -0.08 0.23
C LYS A 280 -10.63 0.63 0.68
N LEU A 281 -10.72 1.93 0.95
CA LEU A 281 -9.63 2.72 1.52
C LEU A 281 -9.60 2.56 3.04
N MET A 282 -8.52 2.02 3.59
CA MET A 282 -8.31 1.94 5.03
C MET A 282 -7.80 3.29 5.55
N VAL A 283 -8.56 3.93 6.44
CA VAL A 283 -8.26 5.26 6.96
C VAL A 283 -8.06 5.20 8.48
N HIS A 284 -6.95 5.80 8.93
CA HIS A 284 -6.45 5.68 10.29
C HIS A 284 -6.35 7.05 10.98
N VAL A 285 -6.68 7.14 12.28
CA VAL A 285 -6.74 8.42 13.02
C VAL A 285 -5.38 9.10 13.11
N ASN A 286 -4.28 8.35 13.27
CA ASN A 286 -2.92 8.92 13.32
C ASN A 286 -2.49 9.51 11.96
N GLY A 287 -3.16 9.11 10.88
CA GLY A 287 -2.96 9.63 9.53
C GLY A 287 -3.99 10.67 9.08
N SER A 288 -5.00 11.00 9.91
CA SER A 288 -6.17 11.75 9.49
C SER A 288 -6.32 13.08 10.21
N TYR A 289 -6.43 14.16 9.45
CA TYR A 289 -6.48 15.54 9.92
C TYR A 289 -7.66 16.26 9.28
N ARG A 290 -8.25 17.24 9.97
CA ARG A 290 -9.20 18.16 9.33
C ARG A 290 -8.46 19.01 8.30
N ALA A 291 -8.92 19.00 7.05
CA ALA A 291 -8.44 19.91 6.02
C ALA A 291 -9.15 21.26 6.12
N ARG A 292 -8.57 22.30 5.52
CA ARG A 292 -9.26 23.60 5.43
C ARG A 292 -10.37 23.54 4.39
N TRP A 293 -11.36 24.43 4.52
CA TRP A 293 -12.47 24.54 3.56
C TRP A 293 -11.98 24.87 2.14
N ASP A 294 -10.89 25.63 2.01
CA ASP A 294 -10.26 26.08 0.77
C ASP A 294 -9.20 25.11 0.22
N ASP A 295 -8.80 24.07 0.96
CA ASP A 295 -7.83 23.08 0.49
C ASP A 295 -8.33 22.36 -0.78
N PRO A 296 -7.51 22.22 -1.84
CA PRO A 296 -7.89 21.49 -3.04
C PRO A 296 -7.99 19.98 -2.76
N LEU A 297 -8.96 19.31 -3.38
CA LEU A 297 -9.08 17.85 -3.30
C LEU A 297 -8.00 17.17 -4.17
N GLY A 298 -7.64 15.95 -3.77
CA GLY A 298 -6.59 15.13 -4.39
C GLY A 298 -5.24 15.23 -3.69
N PHE A 299 -4.16 14.85 -4.38
CA PHE A 299 -2.81 14.79 -3.79
C PHE A 299 -2.27 16.15 -3.36
N CYS A 300 -1.64 16.16 -2.18
CA CYS A 300 -0.97 17.33 -1.62
C CYS A 300 0.50 17.40 -2.05
N LYS A 301 0.99 18.60 -2.37
CA LYS A 301 2.40 18.84 -2.71
C LYS A 301 3.33 19.00 -1.49
N HIS A 302 2.77 19.38 -0.35
CA HIS A 302 3.53 19.67 0.88
C HIS A 302 3.43 18.50 1.86
N VAL A 303 4.49 18.28 2.65
CA VAL A 303 4.46 17.28 3.73
C VAL A 303 3.64 17.83 4.90
N GLY A 304 2.72 17.03 5.44
CA GLY A 304 1.88 17.43 6.57
C GLY A 304 2.67 17.76 7.86
N PRO A 305 2.05 18.49 8.81
CA PRO A 305 2.66 18.75 10.10
C PRO A 305 2.95 17.43 10.85
N PRO A 306 4.00 17.37 11.68
CA PRO A 306 4.28 16.19 12.51
C PRO A 306 3.19 15.99 13.58
N LEU A 307 2.80 14.74 13.84
CA LEU A 307 1.86 14.39 14.90
C LEU A 307 2.54 14.45 16.27
N ALA A 308 1.99 15.22 17.20
CA ALA A 308 2.41 15.28 18.59
C ALA A 308 2.13 13.96 19.33
N PHE A 309 3.01 13.54 20.23
CA PHE A 309 2.89 12.26 20.96
C PHE A 309 1.56 12.12 21.73
N LYS A 310 1.10 13.21 22.37
CA LYS A 310 -0.21 13.27 23.07
C LYS A 310 -1.42 12.98 22.17
N CYS A 311 -1.27 13.15 20.86
CA CYS A 311 -2.33 12.92 19.87
C CYS A 311 -2.33 11.49 19.30
N ILE A 312 -1.21 10.76 19.40
CA ILE A 312 -1.08 9.38 18.89
C ILE A 312 -2.06 8.47 19.64
N LYS A 313 -2.82 7.66 18.89
CA LYS A 313 -3.71 6.61 19.43
C LYS A 313 -3.13 5.23 19.14
N ALA A 314 -3.15 4.35 20.13
CA ALA A 314 -2.56 3.00 20.03
C ALA A 314 -3.23 2.13 18.96
N SER A 315 -4.57 2.18 18.88
CA SER A 315 -5.38 1.55 17.82
C SER A 315 -5.39 2.33 16.50
N GLY A 316 -4.66 3.44 16.41
CA GLY A 316 -4.84 4.49 15.41
C GLY A 316 -4.06 4.34 14.11
N GLY A 317 -3.59 3.13 13.79
CA GLY A 317 -2.72 2.86 12.64
C GLY A 317 -1.31 3.49 12.73
N ARG A 318 -0.55 3.41 11.63
CA ARG A 318 0.82 3.95 11.56
C ARG A 318 0.81 5.48 11.66
N VAL A 319 1.75 6.04 12.42
CA VAL A 319 1.98 7.50 12.48
C VAL A 319 2.83 7.89 11.24
N PRO A 320 2.32 8.70 10.29
CA PRO A 320 3.06 8.96 9.04
C PRO A 320 4.28 9.86 9.23
N ARG A 321 4.22 10.79 10.19
CA ARG A 321 5.32 11.67 10.59
C ARG A 321 5.10 12.15 12.02
N THR A 322 6.17 12.17 12.79
CA THR A 322 6.27 12.84 14.09
C THR A 322 7.67 13.46 14.20
N LEU A 323 7.87 14.39 15.13
CA LEU A 323 9.17 15.02 15.39
C LEU A 323 9.62 14.62 16.79
N VAL A 324 10.83 14.09 16.89
CA VAL A 324 11.34 13.45 18.10
C VAL A 324 12.74 13.93 18.48
N GLY A 325 12.97 14.09 19.78
CA GLY A 325 14.29 14.24 20.39
C GLY A 325 14.75 12.90 20.93
N VAL A 326 15.99 12.50 20.66
CA VAL A 326 16.56 11.27 21.22
C VAL A 326 17.02 11.54 22.64
N ALA A 327 16.35 10.92 23.62
CA ALA A 327 16.68 11.07 25.04
C ALA A 327 17.65 10.00 25.55
N ARG A 328 17.60 8.78 25.00
CA ARG A 328 18.55 7.70 25.30
C ARG A 328 18.58 6.66 24.20
N ILE A 329 19.77 6.27 23.77
CA ILE A 329 19.98 5.08 22.94
C ILE A 329 20.33 3.92 23.89
N TYR A 330 19.63 2.79 23.78
CA TYR A 330 19.98 1.58 24.54
C TYR A 330 20.92 0.68 23.71
N PRO A 331 21.68 -0.24 24.34
CA PRO A 331 22.49 -1.21 23.61
C PRO A 331 21.67 -2.04 22.62
N VAL A 332 22.34 -2.54 21.56
CA VAL A 332 21.76 -3.51 20.64
C VAL A 332 21.44 -4.80 21.39
N LEU A 333 20.25 -5.34 21.12
CA LEU A 333 19.78 -6.62 21.64
C LEU A 333 19.44 -7.53 20.46
N TYR A 334 19.52 -8.84 20.68
CA TYR A 334 19.28 -9.86 19.67
C TYR A 334 18.01 -10.62 20.05
N LYS A 335 17.00 -10.61 19.17
CA LYS A 335 15.76 -11.37 19.34
C LYS A 335 15.82 -12.64 18.51
N GLU A 336 15.97 -13.78 19.18
CA GLU A 336 15.78 -15.08 18.56
C GLU A 336 14.30 -15.46 18.61
N ARG A 337 13.76 -15.96 17.50
CA ARG A 337 12.46 -16.66 17.49
C ARG A 337 12.71 -18.15 17.51
N LEU A 338 12.02 -18.84 18.40
CA LEU A 338 12.10 -20.29 18.51
C LEU A 338 11.01 -20.96 17.65
N PRO A 339 11.15 -22.25 17.29
CA PRO A 339 10.14 -22.99 16.53
C PRO A 339 8.76 -23.08 17.21
N ASP A 340 8.70 -22.91 18.53
CA ASP A 340 7.45 -22.85 19.32
C ASP A 340 6.70 -21.51 19.20
N GLY A 341 7.24 -20.54 18.44
CA GLY A 341 6.70 -19.19 18.28
C GLY A 341 7.04 -18.23 19.44
N SER A 342 7.70 -18.71 20.50
CA SER A 342 8.23 -17.86 21.55
C SER A 342 9.46 -17.09 21.08
N SER A 343 9.96 -16.17 21.91
CA SER A 343 11.15 -15.39 21.56
C SER A 343 12.03 -15.03 22.74
N ILE A 344 13.33 -15.30 22.57
CA ILE A 344 14.37 -14.99 23.55
C ILE A 344 15.05 -13.68 23.14
N VAL A 345 15.30 -12.79 24.11
CA VAL A 345 16.06 -11.56 23.91
C VAL A 345 17.39 -11.66 24.63
N ARG A 346 18.50 -11.50 23.91
CA ARG A 346 19.87 -11.54 24.44
C ARG A 346 20.59 -10.21 24.27
N SER A 347 21.54 -9.95 25.17
CA SER A 347 22.58 -8.93 24.96
C SER A 347 23.65 -9.48 24.03
N GLU A 348 24.47 -8.60 23.44
CA GLU A 348 25.58 -9.00 22.56
C GLU A 348 26.51 -10.06 23.17
N ARG A 349 26.88 -9.94 24.45
CA ARG A 349 27.71 -10.94 25.15
C ARG A 349 27.00 -12.28 25.30
N MET A 350 25.69 -12.28 25.57
CA MET A 350 24.90 -13.51 25.69
C MET A 350 24.68 -14.17 24.33
N GLU A 351 24.47 -13.38 23.26
CA GLU A 351 24.32 -13.91 21.91
C GLU A 351 25.64 -14.47 21.38
N ARG A 352 26.78 -13.81 21.64
CA ARG A 352 28.11 -14.34 21.30
C ARG A 352 28.37 -15.69 21.97
N LYS A 353 27.98 -15.85 23.25
CA LYS A 353 28.07 -17.14 23.96
C LYS A 353 27.10 -18.18 23.39
N ALA A 354 25.87 -17.79 23.05
CA ALA A 354 24.89 -18.68 22.42
C ALA A 354 25.36 -19.17 21.04
N LEU A 355 25.93 -18.28 20.23
CA LEU A 355 26.52 -18.60 18.93
C LEU A 355 27.74 -19.52 19.06
N GLN A 356 28.61 -19.29 20.05
CA GLN A 356 29.71 -20.21 20.36
C GLN A 356 29.21 -21.61 20.76
N LEU A 357 28.22 -21.70 21.64
CA LEU A 357 27.62 -22.98 22.04
C LEU A 357 26.91 -23.69 20.88
N TYR A 358 26.29 -22.92 19.98
CA TYR A 358 25.69 -23.43 18.76
C TYR A 358 26.77 -24.03 17.84
N HIS A 359 27.83 -23.28 17.52
CA HIS A 359 28.94 -23.80 16.70
C HIS A 359 29.60 -25.02 17.35
N GLN A 360 29.81 -25.03 18.68
CA GLN A 360 30.35 -26.19 19.38
C GLN A 360 29.46 -27.44 19.24
N ARG A 361 28.13 -27.30 19.29
CA ARG A 361 27.20 -28.42 19.06
C ARG A 361 27.21 -28.89 17.61
N VAL A 362 27.22 -27.96 16.66
CA VAL A 362 27.28 -28.26 15.22
C VAL A 362 28.59 -28.97 14.87
N SER A 363 29.73 -28.44 15.33
CA SER A 363 31.05 -29.07 15.16
C SER A 363 31.10 -30.44 15.80
N LYS A 364 30.58 -30.61 17.03
CA LYS A 364 30.58 -31.92 17.67
C LYS A 364 29.78 -32.96 16.88
N ILE A 365 28.57 -32.63 16.42
CA ILE A 365 27.77 -33.55 15.59
C ILE A 365 28.49 -33.91 14.29
N ALA A 366 29.19 -32.95 13.67
CA ALA A 366 30.00 -33.21 12.48
C ALA A 366 31.22 -34.10 12.78
N GLU A 367 31.94 -33.87 13.88
CA GLU A 367 33.09 -34.67 14.34
C GLU A 367 32.67 -36.11 14.69
N ASP A 368 31.58 -36.27 15.46
CA ASP A 368 31.01 -37.58 15.82
C ASP A 368 30.68 -38.37 14.53
N ILE A 369 29.94 -37.79 13.57
CA ILE A 369 29.57 -38.44 12.29
C ILE A 369 30.77 -38.72 11.38
N MET A 370 31.78 -37.84 11.35
CA MET A 370 33.02 -38.09 10.61
C MET A 370 33.76 -39.30 11.20
N SER A 371 33.84 -39.41 12.53
CA SER A 371 34.51 -40.54 13.19
C SER A 371 33.80 -41.88 12.96
N GLU A 372 32.46 -41.91 12.97
CA GLU A 372 31.67 -43.12 12.64
C GLU A 372 31.85 -43.58 11.19
N GLN A 373 32.11 -42.64 10.27
CA GLN A 373 32.22 -42.95 8.84
C GLN A 373 33.65 -43.33 8.40
N ASP A 374 34.68 -42.94 9.15
CA ASP A 374 36.05 -43.45 8.96
C ASP A 374 36.18 -44.94 9.36
N GLU A 375 35.40 -45.43 10.33
CA GLU A 375 35.42 -46.86 10.71
C GLU A 375 34.62 -47.77 9.77
N ASN A 376 33.71 -47.24 8.95
CA ASN A 376 32.75 -48.05 8.18
C ASN A 376 32.90 -47.83 6.65
N CYS A 377 34.02 -48.30 6.10
CA CYS A 377 34.39 -48.12 4.70
C CYS A 377 34.05 -49.34 3.82
N ALA A 378 32.79 -49.45 3.38
CA ALA A 378 32.36 -50.42 2.37
C ALA A 378 32.16 -49.75 1.00
N SER A 379 32.93 -50.16 -0.01
CA SER A 379 32.77 -49.69 -1.40
C SER A 379 31.60 -50.41 -2.09
N THR A 380 30.75 -49.65 -2.79
CA THR A 380 29.47 -50.16 -3.34
C THR A 380 29.40 -50.16 -4.88
N ASP A 381 30.52 -49.96 -5.59
CA ASP A 381 30.55 -50.05 -7.05
C ASP A 381 31.87 -50.66 -7.56
N ASP A 382 31.73 -51.79 -8.25
CA ASP A 382 32.78 -52.75 -8.61
C ASP A 382 33.15 -52.73 -10.10
N SER A 383 32.46 -51.91 -10.90
CA SER A 383 32.49 -52.02 -12.36
C SER A 383 33.63 -51.25 -13.04
N GLU A 384 33.98 -50.06 -12.53
CA GLU A 384 35.00 -49.17 -13.13
C GLU A 384 36.43 -49.76 -13.03
N GLU A 385 37.28 -49.46 -14.02
CA GLU A 385 38.68 -49.91 -14.03
C GLU A 385 39.47 -49.41 -12.80
N GLY A 386 39.24 -48.15 -12.40
CA GLY A 386 39.82 -47.58 -11.18
C GLY A 386 39.37 -48.30 -9.89
N ALA A 387 38.17 -48.89 -9.86
CA ALA A 387 37.70 -49.70 -8.73
C ALA A 387 38.48 -51.02 -8.62
N LYS A 388 38.78 -51.65 -9.76
CA LYS A 388 39.57 -52.89 -9.84
C LYS A 388 41.01 -52.63 -9.40
N ILE A 389 41.61 -51.53 -9.85
CA ILE A 389 42.95 -51.10 -9.41
C ILE A 389 42.96 -50.84 -7.89
N CYS A 390 41.93 -50.18 -7.34
CA CYS A 390 41.79 -49.94 -5.90
C CYS A 390 41.77 -51.24 -5.09
N LYS A 391 40.94 -52.22 -5.48
CA LYS A 391 40.87 -53.53 -4.82
C LYS A 391 42.17 -54.33 -4.93
N MET A 392 42.86 -54.26 -6.07
CA MET A 392 44.17 -54.89 -6.24
C MET A 392 45.22 -54.25 -5.31
N LEU A 393 45.19 -52.93 -5.13
CA LEU A 393 46.09 -52.21 -4.21
C LEU A 393 45.79 -52.51 -2.74
N GLU A 394 44.52 -52.64 -2.36
CA GLU A 394 44.09 -53.05 -1.01
C GLU A 394 44.53 -54.48 -0.63
N GLN A 395 44.76 -55.35 -1.63
CA GLN A 395 45.17 -56.75 -1.44
C GLN A 395 46.66 -57.02 -1.71
N ALA A 396 47.41 -56.03 -2.21
CA ALA A 396 48.81 -56.19 -2.55
C ALA A 396 49.70 -56.16 -1.29
N ALA A 397 50.70 -57.05 -1.24
CA ALA A 397 51.72 -57.04 -0.17
C ALA A 397 52.65 -55.82 -0.25
N GLU A 398 52.90 -55.30 -1.46
CA GLU A 398 53.73 -54.11 -1.72
C GLU A 398 53.00 -53.16 -2.69
N PRO A 399 51.99 -52.41 -2.21
CA PRO A 399 51.15 -51.56 -3.08
C PRO A 399 51.94 -50.43 -3.74
N GLU A 400 53.01 -49.93 -3.12
CA GLU A 400 53.89 -48.90 -3.69
C GLU A 400 54.62 -49.39 -4.95
N VAL A 401 55.10 -50.63 -4.93
CA VAL A 401 55.76 -51.28 -6.08
C VAL A 401 54.76 -51.54 -7.19
N MET A 402 53.52 -51.94 -6.84
CA MET A 402 52.46 -52.15 -7.83
C MET A 402 52.00 -50.83 -8.48
N MET A 403 51.89 -49.73 -7.71
CA MET A 403 51.60 -48.39 -8.28
C MET A 403 52.68 -47.92 -9.26
N ALA A 404 53.96 -48.22 -8.99
CA ALA A 404 55.06 -47.87 -9.90
C ALA A 404 55.02 -48.62 -11.25
N GLY A 405 54.27 -49.72 -11.34
CA GLY A 405 54.09 -50.52 -12.56
C GLY A 405 52.85 -50.16 -13.40
N LEU A 406 51.98 -49.24 -12.95
CA LEU A 406 50.76 -48.85 -13.66
C LEU A 406 51.06 -47.94 -14.87
N THR A 407 50.25 -48.06 -15.93
CA THR A 407 50.35 -47.14 -17.07
C THR A 407 49.82 -45.74 -16.71
N SER A 408 50.20 -44.72 -17.47
CA SER A 408 49.70 -43.34 -17.28
C SER A 408 48.17 -43.24 -17.36
N GLU A 409 47.54 -44.03 -18.22
CA GLU A 409 46.08 -44.08 -18.36
C GLU A 409 45.41 -44.73 -17.14
N GLN A 410 46.01 -45.81 -16.61
CA GLN A 410 45.56 -46.49 -15.39
C GLN A 410 45.75 -45.64 -14.14
N MET A 411 46.85 -44.87 -14.06
CA MET A 411 47.06 -43.89 -13.00
C MET A 411 45.99 -42.78 -13.03
N ILE A 412 45.57 -42.33 -14.21
CA ILE A 412 44.50 -41.33 -14.35
C ILE A 412 43.14 -41.92 -13.98
N SER A 413 42.82 -43.15 -14.42
CA SER A 413 41.54 -43.80 -14.10
C SER A 413 41.41 -44.13 -12.61
N PHE A 414 42.50 -44.60 -11.97
CA PHE A 414 42.59 -44.77 -10.52
C PHE A 414 42.45 -43.44 -9.76
N SER A 415 43.20 -42.40 -10.15
CA SER A 415 43.11 -41.07 -9.50
C SER A 415 41.70 -40.48 -9.61
N SER A 416 41.05 -40.65 -10.77
CA SER A 416 39.67 -40.21 -11.02
C SER A 416 38.67 -40.98 -10.15
N TYR A 417 38.81 -42.31 -10.06
CA TYR A 417 37.98 -43.13 -9.17
C TYR A 417 38.16 -42.74 -7.69
N GLN A 418 39.40 -42.55 -7.24
CA GLN A 418 39.69 -42.12 -5.86
C GLN A 418 39.10 -40.73 -5.56
N ALA A 419 39.14 -39.79 -6.53
CA ALA A 419 38.51 -38.49 -6.41
C ALA A 419 36.97 -38.59 -6.33
N LYS A 420 36.32 -39.34 -7.25
CA LYS A 420 34.88 -39.63 -7.20
C LYS A 420 34.46 -40.26 -5.87
N GLN A 421 35.21 -41.25 -5.41
CA GLN A 421 34.90 -41.98 -4.18
C GLN A 421 35.04 -41.07 -2.95
N LYS A 422 36.05 -40.18 -2.92
CA LYS A 422 36.21 -39.16 -1.90
C LYS A 422 35.08 -38.13 -1.92
N GLU A 423 34.66 -37.67 -3.09
CA GLU A 423 33.52 -36.75 -3.27
C GLU A 423 32.20 -37.41 -2.84
N ALA A 424 31.95 -38.66 -3.23
CA ALA A 424 30.77 -39.44 -2.82
C ALA A 424 30.71 -39.61 -1.29
N ARG A 425 31.83 -39.98 -0.64
CA ARG A 425 31.93 -40.05 0.83
C ARG A 425 31.67 -38.68 1.46
N GLN A 426 32.28 -37.60 0.96
CA GLN A 426 32.05 -36.25 1.48
C GLN A 426 30.59 -35.81 1.36
N ASN A 427 29.92 -36.12 0.25
CA ASN A 427 28.50 -35.83 0.04
C ASN A 427 27.60 -36.67 0.97
N GLU A 428 27.96 -37.94 1.24
CA GLU A 428 27.23 -38.78 2.18
C GLU A 428 27.39 -38.29 3.63
N VAL A 429 28.62 -37.97 4.06
CA VAL A 429 28.90 -37.34 5.37
C VAL A 429 28.10 -36.05 5.49
N ALA A 430 28.18 -35.15 4.50
CA ALA A 430 27.46 -33.87 4.53
C ALA A 430 25.95 -34.06 4.68
N LYS A 431 25.35 -35.02 3.97
CA LYS A 431 23.93 -35.36 4.07
C LYS A 431 23.55 -35.97 5.43
N LYS A 432 24.41 -36.81 6.02
CA LYS A 432 24.21 -37.34 7.39
C LYS A 432 24.27 -36.21 8.41
N VAL A 433 25.25 -35.30 8.30
CA VAL A 433 25.38 -34.12 9.15
C VAL A 433 24.15 -33.21 9.02
N GLU A 434 23.70 -32.90 7.81
CA GLU A 434 22.49 -32.08 7.58
C GLU A 434 21.25 -32.70 8.26
N ASN A 435 20.98 -33.99 8.01
CA ASN A 435 19.89 -34.72 8.65
C ASN A 435 20.00 -34.73 10.19
N ALA A 436 21.19 -34.95 10.73
CA ALA A 436 21.42 -34.95 12.18
C ALA A 436 21.22 -33.56 12.81
N LEU A 437 21.61 -32.50 12.11
CA LEU A 437 21.37 -31.12 12.53
C LEU A 437 19.88 -30.75 12.49
N GLU A 438 19.11 -31.25 11.52
CA GLU A 438 17.64 -31.11 11.51
C GLU A 438 17.00 -31.82 12.70
N VAL A 439 17.34 -33.09 12.94
CA VAL A 439 16.83 -33.88 14.07
C VAL A 439 17.19 -33.25 15.42
N ALA A 440 18.39 -32.66 15.54
CA ALA A 440 18.83 -31.94 16.74
C ALA A 440 18.21 -30.53 16.91
N GLY A 441 17.42 -30.04 15.95
CA GLY A 441 16.86 -28.69 15.96
C GLY A 441 17.92 -27.58 15.81
N LEU A 442 19.02 -27.89 15.13
CA LEU A 442 20.19 -27.01 14.93
C LEU A 442 20.35 -26.54 13.47
N SER A 443 19.37 -26.77 12.59
CA SER A 443 19.45 -26.42 11.17
C SER A 443 19.58 -24.91 10.89
N SER A 444 18.87 -24.06 11.64
CA SER A 444 19.04 -22.60 11.56
C SER A 444 18.52 -21.86 12.80
N ARG A 445 18.92 -20.59 12.97
CA ARG A 445 18.49 -19.72 14.07
C ARG A 445 17.95 -18.38 13.53
N ASP A 446 16.65 -18.10 13.72
CA ASP A 446 16.02 -16.80 13.37
C ASP A 446 16.39 -15.72 14.41
N VAL A 447 17.60 -15.17 14.32
CA VAL A 447 18.10 -14.13 15.22
C VAL A 447 18.09 -12.76 14.53
N THR A 448 17.30 -11.84 15.06
CA THR A 448 17.16 -10.46 14.56
C THR A 448 17.74 -9.43 15.54
N PRO A 449 18.79 -8.67 15.19
CA PRO A 449 19.27 -7.57 16.02
C PRO A 449 18.28 -6.41 15.99
N PHE A 450 18.05 -5.77 17.14
CA PHE A 450 17.20 -4.60 17.26
C PHE A 450 17.77 -3.58 18.24
N LEU A 451 17.50 -2.30 17.98
CA LEU A 451 17.90 -1.16 18.79
C LEU A 451 16.65 -0.53 19.44
N LYS A 452 16.66 -0.36 20.75
CA LYS A 452 15.64 0.44 21.45
C LYS A 452 16.16 1.86 21.65
N VAL A 453 15.34 2.86 21.35
CA VAL A 453 15.66 4.28 21.55
C VAL A 453 14.53 4.91 22.34
N ARG A 454 14.85 5.54 23.49
CA ARG A 454 13.92 6.40 24.22
C ARG A 454 13.88 7.75 23.53
N VAL A 455 12.70 8.14 23.08
CA VAL A 455 12.45 9.41 22.40
C VAL A 455 11.46 10.27 23.18
N THR A 456 11.59 11.59 23.03
CA THR A 456 10.63 12.60 23.52
C THR A 456 9.99 13.29 22.32
N GLY A 457 8.72 13.69 22.45
CA GLY A 457 8.02 14.41 21.38
C GLY A 457 8.42 15.89 21.35
N LEU A 458 8.83 16.38 20.17
CA LEU A 458 9.12 17.80 19.93
C LEU A 458 8.00 18.52 19.16
N ALA A 459 7.01 17.77 18.67
CA ALA A 459 5.78 18.33 18.11
C ALA A 459 4.78 18.63 19.24
N HIS A 460 4.27 19.87 19.26
CA HIS A 460 3.33 20.40 20.25
C HIS A 460 1.86 20.24 19.84
#